data_AF-A0A0A1XDL1-F1
#
_entry.id   AF-A0A0A1XDL1-F1
#
_cell.length_a   1.000
_cell.length_b   1.000
_cell.length_c   1.000
_cell.angle_alpha   90.00
_cell.angle_beta   90.00
_cell.angle_gamma   90.00
#
_symmetry.space_group_name_H-M   'P 1'
#
loop_
_entity.id
_entity.type
_entity.pdbx_description
1 polymer ?
#
loop_
_entity_poly.entity_id
_entity_poly.type
_entity_poly.pdbx_seq_one_letter_code
_entity_poly.pdbx_strand_id
1 'polypeptide(L)'
;MLNFVNFSLIFLHILIIFTSDVASAENENKNNRYPFIQIGSKYYFINESLKMNWFAATEYCRSYGGDLAHIESPEEFQALEKYFLDRDKESYFWIDGNDLASEGKFMSHTTGR
;
A
#
# COMPACT_ATOMS: atom_id res chain seq x y z
N MET A 1 -21.73 46.75 33.30
CA MET A 1 -22.55 45.52 33.14
C MET A 1 -22.73 45.06 31.68
N LEU A 2 -22.29 45.81 30.65
CA LEU A 2 -22.45 45.42 29.24
C LEU A 2 -21.28 44.64 28.60
N ASN A 3 -20.11 44.53 29.25
CA ASN A 3 -18.96 43.85 28.65
C ASN A 3 -18.91 42.34 28.94
N PHE A 4 -19.57 41.86 30.00
CA PHE A 4 -19.57 40.43 30.34
C PHE A 4 -20.50 39.63 29.42
N VAL A 5 -21.64 40.20 29.05
CA VAL A 5 -22.65 39.55 28.18
C VAL A 5 -22.11 39.38 26.75
N ASN A 6 -21.37 40.37 26.24
CA ASN A 6 -20.79 40.31 24.90
C ASN A 6 -19.68 39.26 24.77
N PHE A 7 -18.83 39.11 25.79
CA PHE A 7 -17.83 38.03 25.83
C PHE A 7 -18.49 36.65 25.92
N SER A 8 -19.57 36.52 26.71
CA SER A 8 -20.34 35.27 26.80
C SER A 8 -21.00 34.89 25.46
N LEU A 9 -21.48 35.87 24.70
CA LEU A 9 -22.07 35.63 23.37
C LEU A 9 -21.00 35.22 22.35
N ILE A 10 -19.82 35.85 22.36
CA ILE A 10 -18.71 35.48 21.47
C ILE A 10 -18.23 34.05 21.78
N PHE A 11 -18.12 33.68 23.06
CA PHE A 11 -17.76 32.31 23.46
C PHE A 11 -18.79 31.26 23.01
N LEU A 12 -20.09 31.61 23.05
CA LEU A 12 -21.16 30.71 22.59
C LEU A 12 -21.11 30.49 21.07
N HIS A 13 -20.77 31.51 20.28
CA HIS A 13 -20.63 31.40 18.83
C HIS A 13 -19.39 30.58 18.44
N ILE A 14 -18.29 30.73 19.18
CA ILE A 14 -17.06 29.96 18.99
C ILE A 14 -17.31 28.46 19.27
N LEU A 15 -18.08 28.13 20.31
CA LEU A 15 -18.49 26.75 20.61
C LEU A 15 -19.33 26.12 19.49
N ILE A 16 -20.21 26.89 18.83
CA ILE A 16 -21.01 26.38 17.69
C ILE A 16 -20.11 26.03 16.50
N ILE A 17 -19.10 26.86 16.20
CA ILE A 17 -18.11 26.61 15.14
C ILE A 17 -17.30 25.33 15.43
N PHE A 18 -16.95 25.08 16.69
CA PHE A 18 -16.26 23.84 17.08
C PHE A 18 -17.16 22.60 17.11
N THR A 19 -18.49 22.74 17.16
CA THR A 19 -19.42 21.59 17.12
C THR A 19 -19.83 21.15 15.72
N SER A 20 -19.63 21.98 14.69
CA SER A 20 -20.05 21.64 13.33
C SER A 20 -19.12 20.69 12.57
N ASP A 21 -17.94 20.36 13.10
CA ASP A 21 -16.94 19.55 12.36
C ASP A 21 -16.81 18.08 12.81
N VAL A 22 -17.71 17.54 13.64
CA VAL A 22 -17.73 16.08 13.91
C VAL A 22 -19.14 15.50 13.76
N ALA A 23 -19.74 15.78 12.62
CA ALA A 23 -20.89 15.05 12.09
C ALA A 23 -20.62 14.56 10.65
N SER A 24 -19.40 14.09 10.40
CA SER A 24 -19.20 13.02 9.43
C SER A 24 -18.81 11.79 10.24
N ALA A 25 -19.78 10.94 10.55
CA ALA A 25 -19.47 9.53 10.73
C ALA A 25 -18.77 9.09 9.44
N GLU A 26 -17.44 9.04 9.48
CA GLU A 26 -16.67 8.36 8.46
C GLU A 26 -17.18 6.92 8.45
N ASN A 27 -18.06 6.63 7.49
CA ASN A 27 -18.21 5.28 7.02
C ASN A 27 -16.95 5.00 6.18
N GLU A 28 -15.80 4.82 6.87
CA GLU A 28 -14.60 4.24 6.30
C GLU A 28 -14.95 2.80 5.93
N ASN A 29 -15.51 2.67 4.74
CA ASN A 29 -15.94 1.43 4.15
C ASN A 29 -14.67 0.61 3.81
N LYS A 30 -14.26 -0.28 4.74
CA LYS A 30 -13.16 -1.24 4.63
C LYS A 30 -11.90 -0.71 3.91
N ASN A 31 -10.98 -0.16 4.72
CA ASN A 31 -9.53 -0.27 4.54
C ASN A 31 -9.05 -0.05 3.09
N ASN A 32 -8.92 1.21 2.65
CA ASN A 32 -8.41 1.53 1.32
C ASN A 32 -6.96 1.02 1.18
N ARG A 33 -6.78 -0.18 0.60
CA ARG A 33 -5.46 -0.81 0.40
C ARG A 33 -4.75 -0.31 -0.85
N TYR A 34 -5.23 0.74 -1.51
CA TYR A 34 -4.55 1.31 -2.66
C TYR A 34 -3.09 1.70 -2.31
N PRO A 35 -2.10 1.36 -3.16
CA PRO A 35 -2.21 0.84 -4.53
C PRO A 35 -2.19 -0.70 -4.65
N PHE A 36 -2.38 -1.43 -3.55
CA PHE A 36 -2.32 -2.89 -3.56
C PHE A 36 -3.64 -3.54 -4.02
N ILE A 37 -3.50 -4.64 -4.75
CA ILE A 37 -4.59 -5.49 -5.24
C ILE A 37 -4.45 -6.89 -4.67
N GLN A 38 -5.58 -7.54 -4.38
CA GLN A 38 -5.56 -8.91 -3.88
C GLN A 38 -5.45 -9.91 -5.04
N ILE A 39 -4.44 -10.79 -4.98
CA ILE A 39 -4.27 -11.92 -5.91
C ILE A 39 -4.05 -13.18 -5.07
N GLY A 40 -4.96 -14.15 -5.17
CA GLY A 40 -4.99 -15.28 -4.25
C GLY A 40 -5.16 -14.82 -2.80
N SER A 41 -4.24 -15.23 -1.92
CA SER A 41 -4.25 -14.90 -0.49
C SER A 41 -3.44 -13.65 -0.12
N LYS A 42 -2.69 -13.06 -1.05
CA LYS A 42 -1.76 -11.94 -0.82
C LYS A 42 -2.21 -10.65 -1.52
N TYR A 43 -1.59 -9.54 -1.12
CA TYR A 43 -1.79 -8.23 -1.71
C TYR A 43 -0.52 -7.80 -2.43
N TYR A 44 -0.66 -7.34 -3.68
CA TYR A 44 0.45 -6.97 -4.55
C TYR A 44 0.30 -5.54 -5.03
N PHE A 45 1.43 -4.83 -5.09
CA PHE A 45 1.55 -3.59 -5.82
C PHE A 45 2.31 -3.88 -7.12
N ILE A 46 1.67 -3.63 -8.26
CA ILE A 46 2.22 -3.92 -9.58
C ILE A 46 2.32 -2.61 -10.36
N ASN A 47 3.54 -2.21 -10.70
CA ASN A 47 3.79 -1.07 -11.57
C ASN A 47 4.41 -1.53 -12.88
N GLU A 48 3.63 -1.43 -13.96
CA GLU A 48 4.04 -1.88 -15.31
C GLU A 48 4.72 -0.76 -16.12
N SER A 49 4.54 0.50 -15.72
CA SER A 49 4.99 1.66 -16.50
C SER A 49 6.43 2.05 -16.19
N LEU A 50 6.95 1.69 -15.02
CA LEU A 50 8.29 2.06 -14.59
C LEU A 50 9.27 0.91 -14.79
N LYS A 51 10.28 1.14 -15.64
CA LYS A 51 11.44 0.26 -15.74
C LYS A 51 12.50 0.69 -14.75
N MET A 52 12.97 -0.24 -13.95
CA MET A 52 13.96 0.00 -12.89
C MET A 52 14.85 -1.22 -12.72
N ASN A 53 16.05 -1.02 -12.19
CA ASN A 53 16.89 -2.13 -11.76
C ASN A 53 16.33 -2.74 -10.46
N TRP A 54 16.83 -3.93 -10.10
CA TRP A 54 16.32 -4.70 -8.97
C TRP A 54 16.46 -3.97 -7.62
N PHE A 55 17.56 -3.24 -7.40
CA PHE A 55 17.77 -2.46 -6.17
C PHE A 55 16.77 -1.30 -6.06
N ALA A 56 16.55 -0.56 -7.15
CA ALA A 56 15.56 0.51 -7.20
C ALA A 56 14.14 -0.02 -7.01
N ALA A 57 13.83 -1.21 -7.53
CA ALA A 57 12.53 -1.87 -7.31
C ALA A 57 12.30 -2.25 -5.85
N THR A 58 13.33 -2.74 -5.18
CA THR A 58 13.30 -3.03 -3.75
C THR A 58 12.90 -1.79 -2.95
N GLU A 59 13.61 -0.69 -3.15
CA GLU A 59 13.34 0.55 -2.42
C GLU A 59 12.00 1.18 -2.82
N TYR A 60 11.60 1.05 -4.09
CA TYR A 60 10.31 1.53 -4.56
C TYR A 60 9.15 0.79 -3.88
N CYS A 61 9.18 -0.54 -3.82
CA CYS A 61 8.16 -1.31 -3.10
C CYS A 61 8.11 -0.96 -1.61
N ARG A 62 9.27 -0.76 -0.97
CA ARG A 62 9.38 -0.31 0.44
C ARG A 62 8.77 1.06 0.67
N SER A 63 8.90 1.97 -0.28
CA SER A 63 8.28 3.30 -0.18
C SER A 63 6.74 3.27 -0.10
N TYR A 64 6.11 2.18 -0.57
CA TYR A 64 4.67 1.93 -0.46
C TYR A 64 4.29 1.02 0.73
N GLY A 65 5.24 0.68 1.60
CA GLY A 65 5.00 -0.17 2.78
C GLY A 65 4.89 -1.66 2.46
N GLY A 66 5.44 -2.11 1.33
CA GLY A 66 5.62 -3.53 1.00
C GLY A 66 7.09 -3.87 0.77
N ASP A 67 7.36 -5.05 0.21
CA ASP A 67 8.68 -5.45 -0.29
C ASP A 67 8.52 -5.99 -1.73
N LEU A 68 9.63 -6.33 -2.39
CA LEU A 68 9.52 -7.13 -3.62
C LEU A 68 8.79 -8.45 -3.31
N ALA A 69 8.04 -8.94 -4.29
CA ALA A 69 7.21 -10.11 -4.08
C ALA A 69 8.07 -11.34 -3.74
N HIS A 70 7.79 -11.93 -2.56
CA HIS A 70 8.29 -13.22 -2.16
C HIS A 70 7.23 -14.28 -2.44
N ILE A 71 7.46 -15.11 -3.46
CA ILE A 71 6.53 -16.16 -3.88
C ILE A 71 6.83 -17.42 -3.08
N GLU A 72 5.89 -17.84 -2.24
CA GLU A 72 6.10 -18.90 -1.24
C GLU A 72 5.52 -20.25 -1.66
N SER A 73 4.64 -20.28 -2.66
CA SER A 73 4.02 -21.53 -3.09
C SER A 73 3.69 -21.60 -4.58
N PRO A 74 3.57 -22.82 -5.14
CA PRO A 74 3.09 -23.00 -6.51
C PRO A 74 1.69 -22.41 -6.75
N GLU A 75 0.80 -22.45 -5.77
CA GLU A 75 -0.56 -21.91 -5.86
C GLU A 75 -0.55 -20.38 -5.95
N GLU A 76 0.35 -19.73 -5.21
CA GLU A 76 0.58 -18.29 -5.31
C GLU A 76 1.08 -17.91 -6.71
N PHE A 77 2.05 -18.66 -7.23
CA PHE A 77 2.58 -18.46 -8.58
C PHE A 77 1.48 -18.63 -9.65
N GLN A 78 0.67 -19.69 -9.55
CA GLN A 78 -0.45 -19.91 -10.48
C GLN A 78 -1.50 -18.80 -10.41
N ALA A 79 -1.77 -18.25 -9.23
CA ALA A 79 -2.69 -17.12 -9.09
C ALA A 79 -2.15 -15.84 -9.78
N LEU A 80 -0.84 -15.58 -9.67
CA LEU A 80 -0.17 -14.49 -10.36
C LEU A 80 -0.15 -14.70 -11.88
N GLU A 81 0.23 -15.89 -12.33
CA GLU A 81 0.24 -16.26 -13.76
C GLU A 81 -1.15 -16.06 -14.37
N LYS A 82 -2.19 -16.59 -13.74
CA LYS A 82 -3.58 -16.39 -14.17
C LYS A 82 -3.95 -14.91 -14.22
N TYR A 83 -3.58 -14.13 -13.21
CA TYR A 83 -3.86 -12.70 -13.16
C TYR A 83 -3.27 -11.93 -14.36
N PHE A 84 -2.07 -12.29 -14.81
CA PHE A 84 -1.41 -11.66 -15.95
C PHE A 84 -1.91 -12.18 -17.30
N LEU A 85 -2.14 -13.49 -17.43
CA LEU A 85 -2.70 -14.11 -18.65
C LEU A 85 -4.08 -13.53 -18.98
N ASP A 86 -4.95 -13.37 -17.98
CA ASP A 86 -6.30 -12.83 -18.15
C ASP A 86 -6.28 -11.34 -18.60
N ARG A 87 -5.13 -10.67 -18.56
CA ARG A 87 -4.93 -9.27 -18.99
C ARG A 87 -4.22 -9.14 -20.34
N ASP A 88 -3.85 -10.24 -20.97
CA ASP A 88 -3.08 -10.27 -22.23
C ASP A 88 -1.79 -9.44 -22.16
N LYS A 89 -1.10 -9.52 -21.00
CA LYS A 89 0.15 -8.77 -20.77
C LYS A 89 1.32 -9.73 -20.61
N GLU A 90 2.15 -9.82 -21.64
CA GLU A 90 3.53 -10.26 -21.46
C GLU A 90 4.31 -9.12 -20.81
N SER A 91 4.76 -9.33 -19.57
CA SER A 91 5.58 -8.37 -18.83
C SER A 91 6.51 -9.11 -17.87
N TYR A 92 7.70 -8.54 -17.69
CA TYR A 92 8.69 -9.07 -16.76
C TYR A 92 8.70 -8.20 -15.50
N PHE A 93 8.54 -8.84 -14.35
CA PHE A 93 8.50 -8.16 -13.05
C PHE A 93 9.65 -8.67 -12.17
N TRP A 94 10.18 -7.78 -11.34
CA TRP A 94 11.12 -8.17 -10.31
C TRP A 94 10.40 -8.87 -9.16
N ILE A 95 11.03 -9.93 -8.65
CA ILE A 95 10.69 -10.60 -7.40
C ILE A 95 11.90 -10.51 -6.45
N ASP A 96 11.73 -10.92 -5.21
CA ASP A 96 12.75 -10.73 -4.18
C ASP A 96 13.92 -11.74 -4.23
N GLY A 97 13.85 -12.75 -5.10
CA GLY A 97 14.90 -13.75 -5.27
C GLY A 97 16.18 -13.17 -5.88
N ASN A 98 17.32 -13.48 -5.29
CA ASN A 98 18.66 -13.08 -5.74
C ASN A 98 19.73 -14.05 -5.23
N ASP A 99 20.92 -14.06 -5.81
CA ASP A 99 22.07 -14.85 -5.36
C ASP A 99 23.31 -13.98 -5.06
N LEU A 100 23.07 -12.71 -4.72
CA LEU A 100 24.12 -11.71 -4.46
C LEU A 100 25.10 -12.13 -3.34
N ALA A 101 24.63 -12.92 -2.37
CA ALA A 101 25.45 -13.41 -1.27
C ALA A 101 26.39 -14.56 -1.70
N SER A 102 25.98 -15.38 -2.65
CA SER A 102 26.72 -16.53 -3.15
C SER A 102 26.13 -16.97 -4.48
N GLU A 103 26.88 -16.75 -5.56
CA GLU A 103 26.49 -17.14 -6.92
C GLU A 103 25.97 -18.58 -6.99
N GLY A 104 24.83 -18.77 -7.67
CA GLY A 104 24.18 -20.07 -7.80
C GLY A 104 23.40 -20.53 -6.57
N LYS A 105 23.42 -19.76 -5.46
CA LYS A 105 22.57 -19.97 -4.29
C LYS A 105 21.56 -18.84 -4.15
N PHE A 106 20.41 -19.03 -4.81
CA PHE A 106 19.29 -18.09 -4.74
C PHE A 106 18.66 -18.10 -3.36
N MET A 107 18.40 -16.91 -2.83
CA MET A 107 17.72 -16.66 -1.58
C MET A 107 16.78 -15.46 -1.75
N SER A 108 15.72 -15.42 -0.96
CA SER A 108 14.83 -14.27 -0.87
C SER A 108 15.53 -13.09 -0.18
N HIS A 109 15.44 -11.90 -0.78
CA HIS A 109 15.95 -10.67 -0.17
C HIS A 109 15.20 -10.32 1.11
N THR A 110 13.90 -10.62 1.16
CA THR A 110 13.02 -10.24 2.28
C THR A 110 13.19 -11.19 3.47
N THR A 111 13.37 -12.50 3.21
CA THR A 111 13.39 -13.53 4.25
C THR A 111 14.78 -14.10 4.54
N GLY A 112 15.73 -13.93 3.62
CA GLY A 112 17.08 -14.52 3.71
C GLY A 112 17.11 -16.04 3.56
N ARG A 113 16.03 -16.67 3.11
CA ARG A 113 15.90 -18.12 2.89
C ARG A 113 16.04 -18.50 1.43
#